data_AF-A0A3D3X5A7-F1
#
_entry.id   AF-A0A3D3X5A7-F1
#
_cell.length_a   1.000
_cell.length_b   1.000
_cell.length_c   1.000
_cell.angle_alpha   90.00
_cell.angle_beta   90.00
_cell.angle_gamma   90.00
#
_symmetry.space_group_name_H-M   'P 1'
#
loop_
_entity.id
_entity.type
_entity.pdbx_description
1 polymer ?
#
loop_
_entity_poly.entity_id
_entity_poly.type
_entity_poly.pdbx_seq_one_letter_code
_entity_poly.pdbx_strand_id
1 'polypeptide(L)'
;GVLEHQGKTGFPQGTKISVEQLFFNTPARLKFMKSTATELQHIQQLMQRLAMAAPEVQFRLTHNQQMLLKLPYATDQEERIQQLFGEEVRDGLMKVQHQANQLSFEGWISLPSKTKSSRRLQYLFVNGRHVKCPALNHGIYDGYHGLLAKGKHPAFFIKVKVATEDVDVNVHPAKTEIRFRNSQLVHTILADQLSRQIHETSGKRFFGREVGHSPFPSRPDQTEFSLPDSLPLEESLPKAGLGKIPTGDVRQKDLTGFPKIPVSPAPTVSTKKVSSPQIGSSFQISGSLPSMETTSSPIDGGENPDLDVPEELELFLTLPAKPENFRIIGMLHHRQILMEHAEGLAVADTHNIHKALIESLLAKTVEENSVRLREQEVPLLLEMKAQDALILELHQKLLKQSGFQLDSFGGTTFSISTLPFPLPKEKCENVFKDFISRVSAFGKRAHDAEIRKDLIQCIARHAAFDNGSSLNLRALNLLIAQMEQLELPPLKAEGERLWFMIPQEEIFKRLKD
;
A
#
# COMPACT_ATOMS: atom_id res chain seq x y z
N GLY A 1 24.48 -30.79 -23.76
CA GLY A 1 24.28 -30.02 -25.00
C GLY A 1 25.21 -30.57 -26.05
N VAL A 2 24.79 -30.57 -27.31
CA VAL A 2 25.66 -30.90 -28.45
C VAL A 2 26.17 -29.57 -29.00
N LEU A 3 27.46 -29.48 -29.29
CA LEU A 3 28.04 -28.30 -29.94
C LEU A 3 27.66 -28.35 -31.42
N GLU A 4 26.74 -27.49 -31.87
CA GLU A 4 26.27 -27.52 -33.26
C GLU A 4 27.27 -26.87 -34.23
N HIS A 5 27.91 -25.77 -33.83
CA HIS A 5 28.84 -25.06 -34.70
C HIS A 5 29.86 -24.26 -33.90
N GLN A 6 31.15 -24.40 -34.26
CA GLN A 6 32.24 -23.58 -33.74
C GLN A 6 32.98 -22.95 -34.91
N GLY A 7 32.92 -21.64 -35.02
CA GLY A 7 33.52 -20.89 -36.12
C GLY A 7 33.84 -19.45 -35.74
N LYS A 8 34.59 -18.76 -36.59
CA LYS A 8 34.93 -17.33 -36.41
C LYS A 8 33.71 -16.48 -36.79
N THR A 9 33.34 -15.55 -35.92
CA THR A 9 32.28 -14.57 -36.19
C THR A 9 32.82 -13.16 -35.96
N GLY A 10 32.36 -12.20 -36.77
CA GLY A 10 32.69 -10.79 -36.60
C GLY A 10 31.92 -10.22 -35.41
N PHE A 11 32.59 -10.04 -34.28
CA PHE A 11 31.99 -9.52 -33.06
C PHE A 11 33.00 -8.60 -32.35
N PRO A 12 32.57 -7.45 -31.78
CA PRO A 12 33.45 -6.63 -30.95
C PRO A 12 33.95 -7.41 -29.74
N GLN A 13 35.00 -6.92 -29.08
CA GLN A 13 35.54 -7.57 -27.89
C GLN A 13 34.45 -7.76 -26.81
N GLY A 14 34.18 -9.00 -26.44
CA GLY A 14 33.13 -9.35 -25.48
C GLY A 14 32.51 -10.71 -25.74
N THR A 15 31.36 -10.97 -25.12
CA THR A 15 30.62 -12.23 -25.29
C THR A 15 29.14 -11.93 -25.46
N LYS A 16 28.53 -12.44 -26.53
CA LYS A 16 27.09 -12.43 -26.72
C LYS A 16 26.56 -13.85 -26.55
N ILE A 17 25.66 -14.02 -25.59
CA ILE A 17 24.93 -15.26 -25.37
C ILE A 17 23.51 -15.04 -25.89
N SER A 18 23.09 -15.84 -26.86
CA SER A 18 21.72 -15.82 -27.38
C SER A 18 21.05 -17.14 -27.01
N VAL A 19 19.90 -17.06 -26.34
CA VAL A 19 19.11 -18.23 -25.92
C VAL A 19 17.74 -18.10 -26.56
N GLU A 20 17.43 -19.00 -27.48
CA GLU A 20 16.17 -19.01 -28.21
C GLU A 20 15.36 -20.26 -27.87
N GLN A 21 14.04 -20.16 -27.98
CA GLN A 21 13.10 -21.26 -27.75
C GLN A 21 13.35 -22.01 -26.43
N LEU A 22 13.43 -21.28 -25.32
CA LEU A 22 13.68 -21.85 -24.00
C LEU A 22 12.66 -22.97 -23.68
N PHE A 23 13.17 -24.15 -23.30
CA PHE A 23 12.40 -25.37 -23.00
C PHE A 23 11.71 -26.07 -24.20
N PHE A 24 12.09 -25.77 -25.46
CA PHE A 24 11.52 -26.45 -26.63
C PHE A 24 11.62 -27.99 -26.56
N ASN A 25 12.73 -28.51 -26.03
CA ASN A 25 13.00 -29.94 -25.89
C ASN A 25 12.53 -30.55 -24.55
N THR A 26 11.89 -29.75 -23.68
CA THR A 26 11.44 -30.19 -22.34
C THR A 26 10.01 -29.71 -22.07
N PRO A 27 8.99 -30.32 -22.70
CA PRO A 27 7.61 -29.82 -22.67
C PRO A 27 7.01 -29.78 -21.27
N ALA A 28 7.42 -30.67 -20.37
CA ALA A 28 7.02 -30.63 -18.96
C ALA A 28 7.48 -29.33 -18.26
N ARG A 29 8.69 -28.82 -18.57
CA ARG A 29 9.21 -27.56 -18.02
C ARG A 29 8.53 -26.34 -18.64
N LEU A 30 8.22 -26.41 -19.93
CA LEU A 30 7.49 -25.36 -20.64
C LEU A 30 6.12 -25.08 -20.00
N LYS A 31 5.43 -26.11 -19.50
CA LYS A 31 4.15 -25.97 -18.77
C LYS A 31 4.26 -25.20 -17.45
N PHE A 32 5.46 -25.07 -16.86
CA PHE A 32 5.67 -24.28 -15.64
C PHE A 32 5.98 -22.80 -15.93
N MET A 33 6.21 -22.43 -17.19
CA MET A 33 6.36 -21.03 -17.58
C MET A 33 5.08 -20.27 -17.25
N LYS A 34 5.24 -19.12 -16.60
CA LYS A 34 4.12 -18.24 -16.30
C LYS A 34 3.83 -17.32 -17.47
N SER A 35 2.94 -16.34 -17.26
CA SER A 35 2.73 -15.26 -18.22
C SER A 35 4.04 -14.52 -18.50
N THR A 36 4.18 -13.99 -19.72
CA THR A 36 5.34 -13.18 -20.13
C THR A 36 5.65 -12.06 -19.13
N ALA A 37 4.61 -11.40 -18.61
CA ALA A 37 4.76 -10.36 -17.60
C ALA A 37 5.41 -10.86 -16.30
N THR A 38 5.04 -12.06 -15.84
CA THR A 38 5.60 -12.63 -14.60
C THR A 38 7.07 -13.02 -14.78
N GLU A 39 7.42 -13.61 -15.92
CA GLU A 39 8.81 -13.97 -16.20
C GLU A 39 9.68 -12.73 -16.42
N LEU A 40 9.15 -11.70 -17.09
CA LEU A 40 9.81 -10.41 -17.24
C LEU A 40 10.09 -9.77 -15.88
N GLN A 41 9.14 -9.84 -14.94
CA GLN A 41 9.33 -9.37 -13.57
C GLN A 41 10.46 -10.13 -12.86
N HIS A 42 10.54 -11.46 -13.01
CA HIS A 42 11.64 -12.24 -12.45
C HIS A 42 12.99 -11.84 -13.05
N ILE A 43 13.06 -11.60 -14.36
CA ILE A 43 14.26 -11.13 -15.06
C ILE A 43 14.67 -9.75 -14.54
N GLN A 44 13.73 -8.83 -14.38
CA GLN A 44 14.01 -7.50 -13.84
C GLN A 44 14.52 -7.57 -12.40
N GLN A 45 13.91 -8.39 -11.54
CA GLN A 45 14.40 -8.61 -10.17
C GLN A 45 15.83 -9.18 -10.15
N LEU A 46 16.14 -10.11 -11.06
CA LEU A 46 17.49 -10.64 -11.20
C LEU A 46 18.47 -9.54 -11.63
N MET A 47 18.09 -8.74 -12.62
CA MET A 47 18.89 -7.64 -13.14
C MET A 47 19.17 -6.60 -12.04
N GLN A 48 18.16 -6.24 -11.24
CA GLN A 48 18.31 -5.33 -10.09
C GLN A 48 19.28 -5.89 -9.04
N ARG A 49 19.22 -7.19 -8.73
CA ARG A 49 20.16 -7.83 -7.79
C ARG A 49 21.60 -7.79 -8.32
N LEU A 50 21.81 -8.03 -9.60
CA LEU A 50 23.13 -7.95 -10.24
C LEU A 50 23.65 -6.51 -10.25
N ALA A 51 22.79 -5.54 -10.60
CA ALA A 51 23.14 -4.13 -10.62
C ALA A 51 23.50 -3.58 -9.23
N MET A 52 22.85 -4.09 -8.17
CA MET A 52 23.20 -3.73 -6.79
C MET A 52 24.49 -4.39 -6.30
N ALA A 53 24.81 -5.59 -6.78
CA ALA A 53 26.05 -6.27 -6.44
C ALA A 53 27.27 -5.55 -7.05
N ALA A 54 27.15 -5.11 -8.30
CA ALA A 54 28.22 -4.50 -9.09
C ALA A 54 27.83 -3.09 -9.60
N PRO A 55 27.90 -2.05 -8.75
CA PRO A 55 27.57 -0.67 -9.13
C PRO A 55 28.50 -0.08 -10.20
N GLU A 56 29.68 -0.65 -10.42
CA GLU A 56 30.63 -0.26 -11.45
C GLU A 56 30.24 -0.75 -12.86
N VAL A 57 29.23 -1.60 -12.99
CA VAL A 57 28.81 -2.16 -14.28
C VAL A 57 27.58 -1.42 -14.81
N GLN A 58 27.59 -1.12 -16.12
CA GLN A 58 26.43 -0.58 -16.82
C GLN A 58 25.45 -1.70 -17.17
N PHE A 59 24.17 -1.51 -16.86
CA PHE A 59 23.11 -2.46 -17.18
C PHE A 59 22.08 -1.85 -18.12
N ARG A 60 21.67 -2.61 -19.13
CA ARG A 60 20.57 -2.28 -20.03
C ARG A 60 19.66 -3.49 -20.18
N LEU A 61 18.37 -3.32 -19.93
CA LEU A 61 17.32 -4.31 -20.17
C LEU A 61 16.34 -3.76 -21.19
N THR A 62 16.12 -4.51 -22.26
CA THR A 62 15.14 -4.19 -23.29
C THR A 62 14.17 -5.36 -23.45
N HIS A 63 12.92 -5.06 -23.74
CA HIS A 63 11.88 -6.04 -24.04
C HIS A 63 11.06 -5.52 -25.22
N ASN A 64 10.90 -6.33 -26.27
CA ASN A 64 10.20 -5.93 -27.49
C ASN A 64 10.63 -4.56 -28.04
N GLN A 65 11.95 -4.32 -28.10
CA GLN A 65 12.58 -3.07 -28.53
C GLN A 65 12.36 -1.86 -27.61
N GLN A 66 11.54 -1.97 -26.56
CA GLN A 66 11.38 -0.95 -25.54
C GLN A 66 12.45 -1.08 -24.45
N MET A 67 12.96 0.05 -23.98
CA MET A 67 13.96 0.11 -22.92
C MET A 67 13.27 0.12 -21.55
N LEU A 68 13.42 -0.96 -20.80
CA LEU A 68 12.79 -1.11 -19.48
C LEU A 68 13.69 -0.62 -18.34
N LEU A 69 14.99 -0.82 -18.49
CA LEU A 69 15.96 -0.47 -17.46
C LEU A 69 17.24 0.01 -18.15
N LYS A 70 17.68 1.21 -17.79
CA LYS A 70 18.99 1.74 -18.18
C LYS A 70 19.65 2.28 -16.93
N LEU A 71 20.67 1.59 -16.47
CA LEU A 71 21.44 1.99 -15.32
C LEU A 71 22.86 2.31 -15.79
N PRO A 72 23.27 3.59 -15.81
CA PRO A 72 24.63 3.98 -16.15
C PRO A 72 25.62 3.46 -15.11
N TYR A 73 26.91 3.71 -15.35
CA TYR A 73 27.95 3.52 -14.35
C TYR A 73 27.59 4.32 -13.08
N ALA A 74 27.82 3.73 -11.91
CA ALA A 74 27.64 4.41 -10.63
C ALA A 74 28.95 4.33 -9.85
N THR A 75 29.34 5.45 -9.24
CA THR A 75 30.60 5.54 -8.48
C THR A 75 30.46 4.87 -7.13
N ASP A 76 29.29 5.04 -6.51
CA ASP A 76 28.98 4.52 -5.19
C ASP A 76 27.70 3.69 -5.18
N GLN A 77 27.59 2.82 -4.17
CA GLN A 77 26.38 2.04 -3.93
C GLN A 77 25.16 2.94 -3.66
N GLU A 78 25.37 4.12 -3.08
CA GLU A 78 24.31 5.11 -2.83
C GLU A 78 23.69 5.63 -4.13
N GLU A 79 24.52 6.02 -5.09
CA GLU A 79 24.09 6.47 -6.41
C GLU A 79 23.30 5.36 -7.13
N ARG A 80 23.76 4.11 -7.01
CA ARG A 80 23.04 2.95 -7.56
C ARG A 80 21.66 2.74 -6.91
N ILE A 81 21.54 2.96 -5.59
CA ILE A 81 20.26 2.89 -4.87
C ILE A 81 19.32 3.99 -5.37
N GLN A 82 19.83 5.22 -5.54
CA GLN A 82 19.05 6.34 -6.08
C GLN A 82 18.53 6.04 -7.49
N GLN A 83 19.37 5.55 -8.39
CA GLN A 83 18.98 5.20 -9.76
C GLN A 83 17.91 4.10 -9.83
N LEU A 84 17.90 3.17 -8.86
CA LEU A 84 16.98 2.02 -8.84
C LEU A 84 15.67 2.29 -8.11
N PHE A 85 15.71 3.02 -7.00
CA PHE A 85 14.58 3.14 -6.07
C PHE A 85 14.04 4.58 -5.93
N GLY A 86 14.79 5.56 -6.44
CA GLY A 86 14.49 6.98 -6.36
C GLY A 86 15.14 7.69 -5.17
N GLU A 87 15.04 9.02 -5.18
CA GLU A 87 15.66 9.92 -4.20
C GLU A 87 15.02 9.82 -2.81
N GLU A 88 13.69 9.65 -2.74
CA GLU A 88 12.98 9.46 -1.46
C GLU A 88 13.48 8.28 -0.63
N VAL A 89 13.92 7.21 -1.31
CA VAL A 89 14.48 6.04 -0.63
C VAL A 89 15.88 6.34 -0.14
N ARG A 90 16.69 7.04 -0.95
CA ARG A 90 18.06 7.46 -0.60
C ARG A 90 18.07 8.33 0.65
N ASP A 91 17.23 9.37 0.72
CA ASP A 91 17.20 10.31 1.85
C ASP A 91 16.77 9.68 3.19
N GLY A 92 16.01 8.58 3.09
CA GLY A 92 15.57 7.80 4.25
C GLY A 92 16.62 6.81 4.77
N LEU A 93 17.80 6.72 4.14
CA LEU A 93 18.84 5.78 4.52
C LEU A 93 19.98 6.45 5.30
N MET A 94 20.63 5.66 6.14
CA MET A 94 21.86 5.99 6.84
C MET A 94 22.94 4.98 6.48
N LYS A 95 24.17 5.47 6.35
CA LYS A 95 25.34 4.63 6.07
C LYS A 95 25.76 3.89 7.33
N VAL A 96 26.01 2.60 7.20
CA VAL A 96 26.57 1.74 8.24
C VAL A 96 27.82 1.07 7.73
N GLN A 97 28.83 1.04 8.58
CA GLN A 97 30.11 0.43 8.25
C GLN A 97 30.74 -0.15 9.51
N HIS A 98 31.27 -1.35 9.39
CA HIS A 98 31.99 -2.01 10.46
C HIS A 98 33.10 -2.86 9.86
N GLN A 99 34.28 -2.78 10.47
CA GLN A 99 35.45 -3.53 10.04
C GLN A 99 36.03 -4.26 11.24
N ALA A 100 35.94 -5.59 11.22
CA ALA A 100 36.58 -6.48 12.17
C ALA A 100 37.20 -7.67 11.44
N ASN A 101 38.17 -8.34 12.07
CA ASN A 101 38.90 -9.47 11.47
C ASN A 101 38.00 -10.65 11.07
N GLN A 102 36.87 -10.82 11.75
CA GLN A 102 35.94 -11.95 11.53
C GLN A 102 34.79 -11.61 10.58
N LEU A 103 34.36 -10.36 10.55
CA LEU A 103 33.22 -9.89 9.77
C LEU A 103 33.42 -8.40 9.44
N SER A 104 33.40 -8.08 8.15
CA SER A 104 33.32 -6.69 7.72
C SER A 104 32.03 -6.47 6.95
N PHE A 105 31.35 -5.35 7.19
CA PHE A 105 30.16 -5.00 6.45
C PHE A 105 30.10 -3.51 6.17
N GLU A 106 29.54 -3.18 5.02
CA GLU A 106 29.31 -1.81 4.57
C GLU A 106 27.93 -1.77 3.92
N GLY A 107 27.18 -0.70 4.14
CA GLY A 107 25.86 -0.63 3.55
C GLY A 107 25.04 0.56 3.99
N TRP A 108 23.78 0.50 3.60
CA TRP A 108 22.78 1.52 3.87
C TRP A 108 21.57 0.88 4.52
N ILE A 109 21.09 1.46 5.62
CA ILE A 109 19.91 0.97 6.34
C ILE A 109 18.92 2.12 6.54
N SER A 110 17.63 1.83 6.62
CA SER A 110 16.60 2.87 6.80
C SER A 110 16.62 3.44 8.20
N LEU A 111 16.42 4.74 8.33
CA LEU A 111 16.20 5.36 9.64
C LEU A 111 14.96 4.74 10.33
N PRO A 112 14.95 4.59 11.67
CA PRO A 112 13.78 4.12 12.40
C PRO A 112 12.50 4.93 12.13
N SER A 113 12.64 6.22 11.79
CA SER A 113 11.52 7.09 11.42
C SER A 113 10.97 6.83 10.01
N LYS A 114 11.74 6.20 9.13
CA LYS A 114 11.41 5.95 7.72
C LYS A 114 11.28 4.46 7.46
N THR A 115 10.32 3.84 8.12
CA THR A 115 10.00 2.42 7.94
C THR A 115 9.22 2.16 6.65
N LYS A 116 9.26 0.91 6.15
CA LYS A 116 8.50 0.46 4.98
C LYS A 116 7.43 -0.54 5.39
N SER A 117 6.32 -0.56 4.65
CA SER A 117 5.24 -1.54 4.86
C SER A 117 5.57 -2.92 4.25
N SER A 118 6.63 -3.02 3.44
CA SER A 118 7.01 -4.25 2.73
C SER A 118 8.49 -4.60 2.92
N ARG A 119 8.81 -5.91 2.88
CA ARG A 119 10.18 -6.46 2.96
C ARG A 119 10.95 -6.44 1.63
N ARG A 120 10.43 -5.78 0.60
CA ARG A 120 11.02 -5.79 -0.76
C ARG A 120 12.37 -5.09 -0.86
N LEU A 121 12.63 -4.07 -0.05
CA LEU A 121 13.88 -3.31 -0.05
C LEU A 121 14.92 -3.91 0.90
N GLN A 122 15.07 -5.23 0.87
CA GLN A 122 15.98 -5.98 1.73
C GLN A 122 16.98 -6.73 0.86
N TYR A 123 18.14 -6.10 0.67
CA TYR A 123 19.21 -6.61 -0.16
C TYR A 123 20.42 -6.88 0.70
N LEU A 124 20.85 -8.13 0.67
CA LEU A 124 21.97 -8.62 1.44
C LEU A 124 22.95 -9.30 0.48
N PHE A 125 24.19 -8.85 0.50
CA PHE A 125 25.25 -9.40 -0.33
C PHE A 125 26.35 -9.95 0.54
N VAL A 126 26.82 -11.17 0.25
CA VAL A 126 27.98 -11.76 0.90
C VAL A 126 29.01 -12.06 -0.18
N ASN A 127 30.20 -11.44 -0.07
CA ASN A 127 31.27 -11.54 -1.06
C ASN A 127 30.78 -11.25 -2.50
N GLY A 128 29.92 -10.24 -2.66
CA GLY A 128 29.35 -9.83 -3.95
C GLY A 128 28.16 -10.67 -4.45
N ARG A 129 27.77 -11.74 -3.74
CA ARG A 129 26.59 -12.55 -4.11
C ARG A 129 25.38 -12.14 -3.28
N HIS A 130 24.24 -11.92 -3.94
CA HIS A 130 22.96 -11.74 -3.26
C HIS A 130 22.53 -13.04 -2.57
N VAL A 131 22.29 -12.97 -1.26
CA VAL A 131 21.95 -14.16 -0.45
C VAL A 131 20.74 -13.91 0.44
N LYS A 132 20.00 -14.97 0.71
CA LYS A 132 18.99 -15.02 1.76
C LYS A 132 19.57 -15.83 2.91
N CYS A 133 19.89 -15.17 4.01
CA CYS A 133 20.38 -15.82 5.21
C CYS A 133 19.53 -15.40 6.40
N PRO A 134 18.79 -16.35 7.03
CA PRO A 134 17.98 -16.04 8.21
C PRO A 134 18.80 -15.41 9.33
N ALA A 135 19.99 -15.94 9.64
CA ALA A 135 20.85 -15.40 10.71
C ALA A 135 21.17 -13.91 10.53
N LEU A 136 21.48 -13.49 9.31
CA LEU A 136 21.76 -12.08 9.00
C LEU A 136 20.50 -11.22 9.08
N ASN A 137 19.37 -11.72 8.54
CA ASN A 137 18.10 -11.00 8.64
C ASN A 137 17.69 -10.81 10.10
N HIS A 138 17.71 -11.87 10.92
CA HIS A 138 17.40 -11.79 12.34
C HIS A 138 18.33 -10.82 13.06
N GLY A 139 19.64 -10.84 12.77
CA GLY A 139 20.60 -9.90 13.39
C GLY A 139 20.29 -8.44 13.07
N ILE A 140 19.85 -8.16 11.83
CA ILE A 140 19.41 -6.81 11.46
C ILE A 140 18.14 -6.44 12.22
N TYR A 141 17.11 -7.29 12.25
CA TYR A 141 15.87 -6.99 12.99
C TYR A 141 16.10 -6.79 14.49
N ASP A 142 17.01 -7.56 15.08
CA ASP A 142 17.40 -7.41 16.49
C ASP A 142 18.17 -6.11 16.72
N GLY A 143 18.97 -5.65 15.76
CA GLY A 143 19.57 -4.31 15.80
C GLY A 143 18.55 -3.17 15.80
N TYR A 144 17.35 -3.40 15.26
CA TYR A 144 16.21 -2.48 15.29
C TYR A 144 15.22 -2.75 16.43
N HIS A 145 15.56 -3.64 17.36
CA HIS A 145 14.64 -4.08 18.42
C HIS A 145 14.12 -2.89 19.24
N GLY A 146 12.79 -2.80 19.39
CA GLY A 146 12.11 -1.72 20.10
C GLY A 146 11.91 -0.41 19.30
N LEU A 147 12.50 -0.28 18.11
CA LEU A 147 12.41 0.93 17.28
C LEU A 147 11.41 0.82 16.12
N LEU A 148 10.96 -0.40 15.78
CA LEU A 148 10.02 -0.65 14.69
C LEU A 148 8.62 -0.92 15.22
N ALA A 149 7.61 -0.26 14.64
CA ALA A 149 6.22 -0.56 14.90
C ALA A 149 5.80 -1.93 14.34
N LYS A 150 4.76 -2.54 14.92
CA LYS A 150 4.21 -3.82 14.45
C LYS A 150 3.79 -3.72 12.97
N GLY A 151 4.22 -4.69 12.16
CA GLY A 151 3.92 -4.73 10.71
C GLY A 151 4.78 -3.79 9.85
N LYS A 152 5.75 -3.09 10.43
CA LYS A 152 6.73 -2.29 9.69
C LYS A 152 8.06 -3.00 9.57
N HIS A 153 8.76 -2.72 8.47
CA HIS A 153 10.02 -3.37 8.10
C HIS A 153 11.10 -2.34 7.75
N PRO A 154 12.36 -2.62 8.12
CA PRO A 154 13.48 -1.79 7.70
C PRO A 154 13.81 -2.08 6.23
N ALA A 155 14.25 -1.05 5.51
CA ALA A 155 14.93 -1.22 4.24
C ALA A 155 16.44 -1.28 4.51
N PHE A 156 17.14 -2.21 3.88
CA PHE A 156 18.58 -2.34 4.06
C PHE A 156 19.26 -2.87 2.80
N PHE A 157 20.46 -2.37 2.55
CA PHE A 157 21.33 -2.69 1.43
C PHE A 157 22.73 -2.92 2.00
N ILE A 158 22.98 -4.11 2.52
CA ILE A 158 24.21 -4.43 3.25
C ILE A 158 25.07 -5.38 2.43
N LYS A 159 26.33 -4.99 2.22
CA LYS A 159 27.40 -5.82 1.69
C LYS A 159 28.24 -6.31 2.86
N VAL A 160 28.42 -7.62 2.92
CA VAL A 160 29.16 -8.33 3.95
C VAL A 160 30.34 -9.02 3.28
N LYS A 161 31.53 -8.83 3.84
CA LYS A 161 32.79 -9.44 3.44
C LYS A 161 33.27 -10.35 4.56
N VAL A 162 33.41 -11.64 4.25
CA VAL A 162 33.82 -12.71 5.17
C VAL A 162 34.82 -13.61 4.45
N ALA A 163 35.75 -14.20 5.20
CA ALA A 163 36.67 -15.20 4.68
C ALA A 163 35.91 -16.34 3.99
N THR A 164 36.39 -16.78 2.82
CA THR A 164 35.72 -17.82 2.02
C THR A 164 35.64 -19.17 2.75
N GLU A 165 36.49 -19.38 3.75
CA GLU A 165 36.52 -20.59 4.58
C GLU A 165 35.39 -20.64 5.61
N ASP A 166 34.84 -19.49 6.00
CA ASP A 166 33.81 -19.37 7.03
C ASP A 166 32.37 -19.35 6.46
N VAL A 167 32.24 -19.42 5.13
CA VAL A 167 30.96 -19.39 4.42
C VAL A 167 30.82 -20.60 3.50
N ASP A 168 29.84 -21.45 3.80
CA ASP A 168 29.41 -22.50 2.88
C ASP A 168 28.35 -21.97 1.91
N VAL A 169 28.71 -21.95 0.63
CA VAL A 169 27.88 -21.47 -0.47
C VAL A 169 27.18 -22.62 -1.21
N ASN A 170 27.53 -23.87 -0.93
CA ASN A 170 27.01 -25.06 -1.59
C ASN A 170 25.77 -25.63 -0.91
N VAL A 171 24.85 -24.76 -0.46
CA VAL A 171 23.67 -25.17 0.33
C VAL A 171 22.43 -25.38 -0.54
N HIS A 172 22.25 -24.57 -1.60
CA HIS A 172 21.08 -24.63 -2.48
C HIS A 172 21.52 -24.64 -3.96
N PRO A 173 20.84 -25.36 -4.87
CA PRO A 173 21.19 -25.42 -6.30
C PRO A 173 21.23 -24.06 -7.00
N ALA A 174 20.38 -23.11 -6.60
CA ALA A 174 20.41 -21.73 -7.10
C ALA A 174 21.45 -20.84 -6.40
N LYS A 175 22.19 -21.37 -5.42
CA LYS A 175 23.21 -20.70 -4.59
C LYS A 175 22.72 -19.40 -3.93
N THR A 176 21.43 -19.32 -3.65
CA THR A 176 20.75 -18.18 -3.03
C THR A 176 20.83 -18.20 -1.51
N GLU A 177 21.12 -19.37 -0.92
CA GLU A 177 21.23 -19.57 0.52
C GLU A 177 22.69 -19.91 0.85
N ILE A 178 23.16 -19.39 1.98
CA ILE A 178 24.50 -19.63 2.50
C ILE A 178 24.39 -20.02 3.97
N ARG A 179 25.38 -20.78 4.45
CA ARG A 179 25.50 -21.10 5.87
C ARG A 179 26.85 -20.62 6.37
N PHE A 180 26.83 -19.87 7.47
CA PHE A 180 28.04 -19.48 8.16
C PHE A 180 28.48 -20.61 9.09
N ARG A 181 29.79 -20.85 9.16
CA ARG A 181 30.38 -21.77 10.14
C ARG A 181 29.98 -21.38 11.58
N ASN A 182 30.06 -20.08 11.89
CA ASN A 182 29.67 -19.51 13.18
C ASN A 182 28.49 -18.54 13.02
N SER A 183 27.30 -19.07 12.73
CA SER A 183 26.10 -18.25 12.46
C SER A 183 25.71 -17.32 13.62
N GLN A 184 25.94 -17.76 14.87
CA GLN A 184 25.56 -17.02 16.08
C GLN A 184 26.46 -15.82 16.36
N LEU A 185 27.75 -15.96 16.08
CA LEU A 185 28.73 -14.88 16.20
C LEU A 185 28.44 -13.77 15.19
N VAL A 186 28.17 -14.14 13.93
CA VAL A 186 27.81 -13.19 12.87
C VAL A 186 26.54 -12.41 13.22
N HIS A 187 25.52 -13.10 13.74
CA HIS A 187 24.29 -12.49 14.23
C HIS A 187 24.56 -11.48 15.36
N THR A 188 25.29 -11.89 16.39
CA THR A 188 25.56 -11.06 17.58
C THR A 188 26.34 -9.79 17.21
N ILE A 189 27.37 -9.92 16.36
CA ILE A 189 28.16 -8.78 15.90
C ILE A 189 27.29 -7.80 15.11
N LEU A 190 26.46 -8.30 14.18
CA LEU A 190 25.59 -7.42 13.41
C LEU A 190 24.55 -6.70 14.27
N ALA A 191 23.89 -7.43 15.19
CA ALA A 191 22.88 -6.84 16.05
C ALA A 191 23.46 -5.72 16.93
N ASP A 192 24.60 -5.98 17.60
CA ASP A 192 25.25 -5.01 18.49
C ASP A 192 25.76 -3.78 17.71
N GLN A 193 26.43 -3.99 16.58
CA GLN A 193 26.99 -2.89 15.79
C GLN A 193 25.90 -2.03 15.13
N LEU A 194 24.85 -2.65 14.60
CA LEU A 194 23.73 -1.90 14.01
C LEU A 194 22.97 -1.12 15.09
N SER A 195 22.70 -1.73 16.25
CA SER A 195 22.05 -1.04 17.37
C SER A 195 22.84 0.20 17.80
N ARG A 196 24.15 0.07 18.01
CA ARG A 196 25.03 1.21 18.36
C ARG A 196 24.98 2.33 17.32
N GLN A 197 25.14 2.00 16.04
CA GLN A 197 25.14 3.01 14.97
C GLN A 197 23.80 3.71 14.81
N ILE A 198 22.69 2.97 14.98
CA ILE A 198 21.34 3.55 14.95
C ILE A 198 21.18 4.51 16.13
N HIS A 199 21.55 4.11 17.35
CA HIS A 199 21.45 4.97 18.54
C HIS A 199 22.32 6.23 18.44
N GLU A 200 23.56 6.13 17.94
CA GLU A 200 24.42 7.29 17.72
C GLU A 200 23.85 8.26 16.67
N THR A 201 23.29 7.73 15.59
CA THR A 201 22.75 8.54 14.48
C THR A 201 21.42 9.19 14.88
N SER A 202 20.56 8.46 15.59
CA SER A 202 19.34 9.00 16.19
C SER A 202 19.65 10.08 17.23
N GLY A 203 20.66 9.88 18.09
CA GLY A 203 21.11 10.88 19.06
C GLY A 203 21.62 12.16 18.40
N LYS A 204 22.43 12.06 17.34
CA LYS A 204 22.94 13.22 16.60
C LYS A 204 21.84 14.03 15.90
N ARG A 205 20.80 13.36 15.37
CA ARG A 205 19.68 14.04 14.70
C ARG A 205 18.62 14.60 15.66
N PHE A 206 18.53 14.10 16.89
CA PHE A 206 17.65 14.65 17.93
C PHE A 206 18.22 15.93 18.58
N PHE A 207 19.54 16.07 18.69
CA PHE A 207 20.19 17.28 19.23
C PHE A 207 20.70 18.26 18.16
N GLY A 208 20.88 17.83 16.91
CA GLY A 208 21.26 18.68 15.79
C GLY A 208 20.04 19.21 15.03
N ARG A 209 19.31 20.16 15.62
CA ARG A 209 18.34 20.97 14.88
C ARG A 209 19.13 21.96 14.02
N GLU A 210 19.21 21.68 12.72
CA GLU A 210 19.53 22.71 11.74
C GLU A 210 18.55 23.88 11.92
N VAL A 211 19.12 25.07 12.06
CA VAL A 211 18.43 26.34 12.16
C VAL A 211 17.89 26.71 10.77
N GLY A 212 16.84 26.00 10.35
CA GLY A 212 16.02 26.39 9.21
C GLY A 212 15.03 27.47 9.65
N HIS A 213 15.24 28.69 9.14
CA HIS A 213 14.39 29.85 9.34
C HIS A 213 12.90 29.54 9.10
N SER A 214 12.06 29.88 10.08
CA SER A 214 10.65 30.21 9.87
C SER A 214 10.36 31.53 10.60
N PRO A 215 9.71 32.51 9.96
CA PRO A 215 9.58 33.86 10.47
C PRO A 215 8.41 33.93 11.44
N PHE A 216 8.69 33.87 12.74
CA PHE A 216 7.76 34.37 13.74
C PHE A 216 8.42 35.53 14.48
N PRO A 217 7.75 36.69 14.59
CA PRO A 217 8.33 37.86 15.21
C PRO A 217 8.50 37.64 16.71
N SER A 218 9.70 37.94 17.18
CA SER A 218 10.13 37.89 18.58
C SER A 218 9.21 38.70 19.48
N ARG A 219 8.66 38.09 20.53
CA ARG A 219 8.20 38.81 21.72
C ARG A 219 9.30 38.72 22.78
N PRO A 220 9.73 39.83 23.38
CA PRO A 220 10.61 39.79 24.53
C PRO A 220 9.74 39.61 25.78
N ASP A 221 9.81 38.44 26.40
CA ASP A 221 9.90 38.39 27.86
C ASP A 221 10.36 37.01 28.30
N GLN A 222 11.51 37.01 28.96
CA GLN A 222 12.18 35.85 29.52
C GLN A 222 11.53 35.50 30.86
N THR A 223 11.24 34.22 31.08
CA THR A 223 11.33 33.62 32.43
C THR A 223 11.92 32.22 32.26
N GLU A 224 13.22 32.12 32.49
CA GLU A 224 13.95 30.85 32.59
C GLU A 224 13.52 30.13 33.87
N PHE A 225 12.98 28.91 33.73
CA PHE A 225 12.94 27.96 34.84
C PHE A 225 14.15 27.03 34.73
N SER A 226 15.16 27.27 35.54
CA SER A 226 16.26 26.34 35.77
C SER A 226 15.77 25.19 36.66
N LEU A 227 15.73 23.96 36.13
CA LEU A 227 15.60 22.76 36.95
C LEU A 227 16.99 22.42 37.53
N PRO A 228 17.13 22.29 38.86
CA PRO A 228 18.40 21.90 39.45
C PRO A 228 18.69 20.41 39.23
N ASP A 229 19.96 20.15 38.95
CA ASP A 229 20.60 18.86 38.86
C ASP A 229 20.50 18.06 40.17
N SER A 230 20.58 16.74 40.02
CA SER A 230 20.79 15.68 41.02
C SER A 230 19.56 15.16 41.80
N LEU A 231 19.15 13.95 41.44
CA LEU A 231 18.41 13.05 42.34
C LEU A 231 19.35 11.91 42.79
N PRO A 232 19.50 11.64 44.09
CA PRO A 232 20.40 10.61 44.61
C PRO A 232 19.83 9.19 44.44
N LEU A 233 20.74 8.23 44.31
CA LEU A 233 20.50 6.78 44.38
C LEU A 233 20.38 6.27 45.83
N GLU A 234 19.66 5.14 45.96
CA GLU A 234 19.49 4.22 47.11
C GLU A 234 18.49 4.68 48.21
N GLU A 235 17.61 3.86 48.79
CA GLU A 235 17.69 2.44 49.13
C GLU A 235 16.29 1.85 49.53
N SER A 236 16.19 0.51 49.55
CA SER A 236 15.22 -0.36 50.26
C SER A 236 13.89 -0.77 49.59
N LEU A 237 13.88 -1.99 49.02
CA LEU A 237 12.68 -2.81 48.79
C LEU A 237 12.77 -4.09 49.65
N PRO A 238 11.75 -4.45 50.44
CA PRO A 238 11.72 -5.72 51.16
C PRO A 238 11.22 -6.88 50.26
N LYS A 239 11.85 -8.05 50.45
CA LYS A 239 11.54 -9.33 49.80
C LYS A 239 10.31 -10.01 50.41
N ALA A 240 9.40 -10.51 49.56
CA ALA A 240 8.52 -11.65 49.79
C ALA A 240 7.97 -12.10 48.42
N GLY A 241 7.78 -13.35 48.03
CA GLY A 241 7.95 -14.68 48.63
C GLY A 241 7.50 -15.69 47.54
N LEU A 242 8.19 -16.82 47.45
CA LEU A 242 7.90 -17.87 46.45
C LEU A 242 6.50 -18.48 46.63
N GLY A 243 5.78 -18.63 45.51
CA GLY A 243 4.58 -19.46 45.39
C GLY A 243 4.60 -20.23 44.06
N LYS A 244 4.36 -21.54 44.15
CA LYS A 244 4.59 -22.59 43.14
C LYS A 244 3.29 -23.00 42.42
N ILE A 245 3.42 -23.34 41.11
CA ILE A 245 2.72 -24.45 40.36
C ILE A 245 1.24 -24.18 39.93
N PRO A 246 0.65 -24.76 38.84
CA PRO A 246 1.13 -25.83 37.94
C PRO A 246 1.05 -25.62 36.41
N THR A 247 1.86 -26.43 35.75
CA THR A 247 1.69 -27.04 34.42
C THR A 247 0.46 -27.96 34.34
N GLY A 248 -0.33 -27.84 33.26
CA GLY A 248 -1.43 -28.73 32.94
C GLY A 248 -1.41 -29.12 31.46
N ASP A 249 -0.96 -30.34 31.21
CA ASP A 249 -0.99 -31.05 29.92
C ASP A 249 -2.28 -31.87 29.86
N VAL A 250 -3.15 -31.67 28.85
CA VAL A 250 -4.29 -32.55 28.56
C VAL A 250 -4.47 -32.70 27.04
N ARG A 251 -3.88 -33.80 26.53
CA ARG A 251 -4.47 -34.84 25.68
C ARG A 251 -5.40 -34.45 24.50
N GLN A 252 -4.90 -34.82 23.32
CA GLN A 252 -5.65 -35.34 22.18
C GLN A 252 -6.80 -36.29 22.58
N LYS A 253 -7.98 -36.12 21.95
CA LYS A 253 -8.66 -37.18 21.18
C LYS A 253 -9.89 -36.66 20.42
N ASP A 254 -9.94 -37.09 19.15
CA ASP A 254 -11.10 -37.55 18.40
C ASP A 254 -12.38 -36.71 18.40
N LEU A 255 -12.66 -36.01 17.28
CA LEU A 255 -13.99 -36.03 16.65
C LEU A 255 -13.86 -35.82 15.13
N THR A 256 -13.80 -36.94 14.43
CA THR A 256 -14.17 -37.10 13.02
C THR A 256 -15.64 -36.75 12.81
N GLY A 257 -15.96 -35.91 11.82
CA GLY A 257 -17.36 -35.62 11.49
C GLY A 257 -17.54 -34.63 10.35
N PHE A 258 -17.08 -34.97 9.14
CA PHE A 258 -17.47 -34.24 7.93
C PHE A 258 -18.88 -34.68 7.49
N PRO A 259 -19.88 -33.78 7.43
CA PRO A 259 -21.10 -34.07 6.68
C PRO A 259 -20.84 -33.94 5.18
N LYS A 260 -21.26 -34.98 4.46
CA LYS A 260 -21.17 -35.17 3.01
C LYS A 260 -22.00 -34.13 2.25
N ILE A 261 -21.41 -33.57 1.21
CA ILE A 261 -22.07 -32.75 0.19
C ILE A 261 -22.94 -33.68 -0.67
N PRO A 262 -24.26 -33.43 -0.83
CA PRO A 262 -25.06 -34.14 -1.82
C PRO A 262 -24.78 -33.62 -3.24
N VAL A 263 -24.45 -34.56 -4.13
CA VAL A 263 -24.33 -34.40 -5.58
C VAL A 263 -25.67 -34.75 -6.22
N SER A 264 -26.14 -33.95 -7.20
CA SER A 264 -26.90 -34.34 -8.41
C SER A 264 -27.35 -33.08 -9.20
N PRO A 265 -27.77 -33.17 -10.47
CA PRO A 265 -26.98 -33.51 -11.65
C PRO A 265 -27.09 -32.42 -12.75
N ALA A 266 -26.33 -32.58 -13.85
CA ALA A 266 -26.36 -31.74 -15.03
C ALA A 266 -27.74 -31.74 -15.76
N PRO A 267 -27.99 -30.73 -16.61
CA PRO A 267 -28.50 -31.06 -17.94
C PRO A 267 -27.71 -30.42 -19.09
N THR A 268 -27.45 -31.33 -20.02
CA THR A 268 -27.23 -31.29 -21.46
C THR A 268 -27.62 -30.03 -22.26
N VAL A 269 -26.68 -29.72 -23.15
CA VAL A 269 -26.70 -28.93 -24.39
C VAL A 269 -28.04 -28.93 -25.16
N SER A 270 -28.46 -27.75 -25.61
CA SER A 270 -29.22 -27.58 -26.86
C SER A 270 -28.60 -26.47 -27.71
N THR A 271 -28.24 -26.86 -28.92
CA THR A 271 -27.74 -26.04 -30.02
C THR A 271 -28.85 -25.22 -30.66
N LYS A 272 -28.59 -23.97 -31.05
CA LYS A 272 -28.99 -23.45 -32.37
C LYS A 272 -28.20 -22.19 -32.74
N LYS A 273 -27.54 -22.29 -33.90
CA LYS A 273 -27.03 -21.19 -34.74
C LYS A 273 -28.20 -20.30 -35.18
N VAL A 274 -27.94 -19.02 -35.47
CA VAL A 274 -28.01 -18.43 -36.82
C VAL A 274 -27.90 -16.89 -36.76
N SER A 275 -26.93 -16.41 -37.55
CA SER A 275 -26.67 -15.11 -38.21
C SER A 275 -27.29 -13.77 -37.79
N SER A 276 -26.39 -12.79 -37.78
CA SER A 276 -26.54 -11.35 -38.10
C SER A 276 -27.46 -11.01 -39.28
N PRO A 277 -27.93 -9.74 -39.35
CA PRO A 277 -27.52 -8.93 -40.50
C PRO A 277 -27.13 -7.48 -40.17
N GLN A 278 -26.44 -6.87 -41.14
CA GLN A 278 -25.97 -5.49 -41.22
C GLN A 278 -26.91 -4.59 -42.06
N ILE A 279 -26.96 -3.31 -41.67
CA ILE A 279 -26.93 -2.04 -42.46
C ILE A 279 -28.05 -1.72 -43.50
N GLY A 280 -28.54 -0.47 -43.39
CA GLY A 280 -29.13 0.38 -44.44
C GLY A 280 -30.36 1.14 -43.89
N SER A 281 -30.42 2.44 -43.62
CA SER A 281 -30.01 3.69 -44.29
C SER A 281 -31.26 4.60 -44.39
N SER A 282 -31.06 5.90 -44.14
CA SER A 282 -31.86 7.09 -44.52
C SER A 282 -33.28 7.29 -43.95
N PHE A 283 -33.52 8.44 -43.28
CA PHE A 283 -34.42 9.50 -43.78
C PHE A 283 -34.16 10.85 -43.10
N GLN A 284 -34.43 11.92 -43.85
CA GLN A 284 -33.98 13.31 -43.68
C GLN A 284 -34.87 14.22 -42.82
N ILE A 285 -34.22 15.34 -42.47
CA ILE A 285 -34.59 16.59 -41.78
C ILE A 285 -35.89 17.27 -42.25
N SER A 286 -36.64 17.77 -41.27
CA SER A 286 -37.40 19.05 -41.26
C SER A 286 -37.76 19.34 -39.78
N GLY A 287 -37.62 20.50 -39.15
CA GLY A 287 -37.30 21.86 -39.53
C GLY A 287 -38.24 22.80 -38.77
N SER A 288 -37.83 23.40 -37.64
CA SER A 288 -38.30 24.71 -37.12
C SER A 288 -37.64 25.08 -35.78
N LEU A 289 -36.93 26.22 -35.76
CA LEU A 289 -36.59 26.99 -34.56
C LEU A 289 -37.79 27.84 -34.11
N PRO A 290 -37.77 28.33 -32.86
CA PRO A 290 -37.87 29.77 -32.67
C PRO A 290 -36.75 30.35 -31.79
N SER A 291 -36.45 31.61 -32.06
CA SER A 291 -35.34 32.41 -31.54
C SER A 291 -35.74 33.28 -30.34
N MET A 292 -34.76 33.49 -29.45
CA MET A 292 -34.45 34.66 -28.62
C MET A 292 -35.57 35.40 -27.87
N GLU A 293 -35.45 35.41 -26.54
CA GLU A 293 -35.49 36.67 -25.78
C GLU A 293 -34.28 36.77 -24.85
N THR A 294 -33.46 37.76 -25.13
CA THR A 294 -32.43 38.32 -24.27
C THR A 294 -33.09 39.16 -23.18
N THR A 295 -32.86 38.82 -21.91
CA THR A 295 -32.93 39.79 -20.82
C THR A 295 -31.61 39.79 -20.07
N SER A 296 -30.96 40.95 -20.10
CA SER A 296 -29.72 41.27 -19.42
C SER A 296 -30.00 41.80 -18.00
N SER A 297 -29.13 41.38 -17.08
CA SER A 297 -28.72 42.00 -15.79
C SER A 297 -29.68 41.93 -14.57
N PRO A 298 -29.15 41.94 -13.32
CA PRO A 298 -27.77 42.24 -12.90
C PRO A 298 -27.06 41.17 -12.06
N ILE A 299 -25.74 41.30 -12.08
CA ILE A 299 -24.80 40.81 -11.08
C ILE A 299 -25.24 41.38 -9.73
N ASP A 300 -25.68 40.51 -8.82
CA ASP A 300 -25.70 40.80 -7.40
C ASP A 300 -25.01 39.64 -6.68
N GLY A 301 -23.95 39.98 -5.94
CA GLY A 301 -23.18 39.05 -5.14
C GLY A 301 -23.99 38.68 -3.90
N GLY A 302 -24.53 37.47 -3.90
CA GLY A 302 -25.13 36.86 -2.72
C GLY A 302 -24.73 35.39 -2.67
N GLU A 303 -23.56 35.11 -2.11
CA GLU A 303 -23.23 33.76 -1.63
C GLU A 303 -24.30 33.37 -0.60
N ASN A 304 -25.15 32.39 -0.93
CA ASN A 304 -26.02 31.71 0.02
C ASN A 304 -25.30 30.42 0.47
N PRO A 305 -24.55 30.42 1.58
CA PRO A 305 -23.79 29.25 2.05
C PRO A 305 -24.66 28.08 2.56
N ASP A 306 -25.98 28.24 2.59
CA ASP A 306 -26.92 27.27 3.19
C ASP A 306 -27.49 26.21 2.21
N LEU A 307 -27.15 26.26 0.91
CA LEU A 307 -27.80 25.40 -0.10
C LEU A 307 -26.89 24.39 -0.80
N ASP A 308 -25.58 24.53 -0.76
CA ASP A 308 -24.68 23.62 -1.46
C ASP A 308 -24.42 22.36 -0.64
N VAL A 309 -24.85 21.21 -1.18
CA VAL A 309 -24.49 19.89 -0.68
C VAL A 309 -23.25 19.45 -1.47
N PRO A 310 -22.17 19.00 -0.81
CA PRO A 310 -21.01 18.47 -1.52
C PRO A 310 -21.42 17.34 -2.46
N GLU A 311 -20.95 17.38 -3.71
CA GLU A 311 -21.26 16.35 -4.72
C GLU A 311 -20.93 14.94 -4.21
N GLU A 312 -19.92 14.79 -3.36
CA GLU A 312 -19.51 13.48 -2.83
C GLU A 312 -20.61 12.78 -2.02
N LEU A 313 -21.61 13.52 -1.51
CA LEU A 313 -22.76 12.96 -0.80
C LEU A 313 -23.90 12.50 -1.72
N GLU A 314 -23.83 12.75 -3.03
CA GLU A 314 -24.86 12.32 -3.98
C GLU A 314 -24.71 10.84 -4.39
N LEU A 315 -24.54 9.96 -3.40
CA LEU A 315 -24.25 8.55 -3.60
C LEU A 315 -25.38 7.77 -4.28
N PHE A 316 -26.63 8.23 -4.12
CA PHE A 316 -27.82 7.61 -4.67
C PHE A 316 -28.50 8.52 -5.70
N LEU A 317 -29.15 7.92 -6.70
CA LEU A 317 -29.94 8.66 -7.70
C LEU A 317 -31.15 9.36 -7.06
N THR A 318 -31.73 8.74 -6.04
CA THR A 318 -32.80 9.31 -5.22
C THR A 318 -32.26 9.51 -3.81
N LEU A 319 -32.04 10.77 -3.43
CA LEU A 319 -31.50 11.12 -2.13
C LEU A 319 -32.62 11.18 -1.09
N PRO A 320 -32.45 10.54 0.08
CA PRO A 320 -33.42 10.66 1.16
C PRO A 320 -33.41 12.09 1.69
N ALA A 321 -34.61 12.67 1.90
CA ALA A 321 -34.73 14.07 2.26
C ALA A 321 -34.28 14.35 3.70
N LYS A 322 -34.57 13.43 4.64
CA LYS A 322 -34.26 13.51 6.06
C LYS A 322 -34.13 12.12 6.69
N PRO A 323 -33.36 11.97 7.78
CA PRO A 323 -33.32 10.75 8.57
C PRO A 323 -34.65 10.53 9.31
N GLU A 324 -35.04 9.27 9.49
CA GLU A 324 -36.29 8.87 10.14
C GLU A 324 -36.11 8.61 11.64
N ASN A 325 -35.01 7.98 12.05
CA ASN A 325 -34.78 7.54 13.44
C ASN A 325 -33.88 8.49 14.23
N PHE A 326 -33.03 9.25 13.53
CA PHE A 326 -32.08 10.17 14.16
C PHE A 326 -32.44 11.63 13.89
N ARG A 327 -32.48 12.45 14.93
CA ARG A 327 -32.55 13.91 14.81
C ARG A 327 -31.20 14.53 15.13
N ILE A 328 -30.63 15.28 14.20
CA ILE A 328 -29.32 15.91 14.39
C ILE A 328 -29.44 17.08 15.37
N ILE A 329 -28.63 17.04 16.44
CA ILE A 329 -28.54 18.10 17.45
C ILE A 329 -27.45 19.09 17.05
N GLY A 330 -26.30 18.59 16.58
CA GLY A 330 -25.18 19.42 16.17
C GLY A 330 -23.90 18.64 15.91
N MET A 331 -22.81 19.37 15.67
CA MET A 331 -21.47 18.81 15.52
C MET A 331 -20.55 19.22 16.67
N LEU A 332 -19.73 18.27 17.11
CA LEU A 332 -18.66 18.50 18.07
C LEU A 332 -17.30 18.52 17.33
N HIS A 333 -16.57 19.64 17.47
CA HIS A 333 -15.25 19.87 16.88
C HIS A 333 -15.15 19.55 15.37
N HIS A 334 -16.23 19.78 14.60
CA HIS A 334 -16.31 19.49 13.16
C HIS A 334 -15.97 18.03 12.78
N ARG A 335 -16.06 17.08 13.72
CA ARG A 335 -15.69 15.68 13.51
C ARG A 335 -16.78 14.71 13.93
N GLN A 336 -17.37 14.96 15.08
CA GLN A 336 -18.39 14.08 15.64
C GLN A 336 -19.76 14.71 15.44
N ILE A 337 -20.73 13.91 15.02
CA ILE A 337 -22.13 14.30 14.95
C ILE A 337 -22.86 13.79 16.18
N LEU A 338 -23.64 14.67 16.80
CA LEU A 338 -24.51 14.37 17.93
C LEU A 338 -25.95 14.26 17.42
N MET A 339 -26.60 13.15 17.74
CA MET A 339 -27.92 12.81 17.23
C MET A 339 -28.81 12.33 18.37
N GLU A 340 -30.02 12.84 18.43
CA GLU A 340 -31.09 12.35 19.29
C GLU A 340 -31.72 11.13 18.64
N HIS A 341 -31.82 10.04 19.41
CA HIS A 341 -32.56 8.83 19.07
C HIS A 341 -33.61 8.58 20.15
N ALA A 342 -34.67 7.81 19.85
CA ALA A 342 -35.74 7.52 20.80
C ALA A 342 -35.24 6.91 22.14
N GLU A 343 -34.12 6.20 22.10
CA GLU A 343 -33.53 5.50 23.26
C GLU A 343 -32.42 6.31 23.98
N GLY A 344 -31.96 7.44 23.42
CA GLY A 344 -30.89 8.24 24.01
C GLY A 344 -30.08 9.09 23.03
N LEU A 345 -28.83 9.38 23.39
CA LEU A 345 -27.92 10.20 22.59
C LEU A 345 -26.98 9.33 21.77
N ALA A 346 -27.08 9.40 20.45
CA ALA A 346 -26.14 8.77 19.53
C ALA A 346 -25.00 9.73 19.15
N VAL A 347 -23.77 9.20 19.15
CA VAL A 347 -22.56 9.92 18.76
C VAL A 347 -21.85 9.14 17.68
N ALA A 348 -21.52 9.81 16.57
CA ALA A 348 -20.87 9.18 15.44
C ALA A 348 -19.75 10.04 14.84
N ASP A 349 -18.82 9.42 14.13
CA ASP A 349 -17.73 10.11 13.42
C ASP A 349 -18.12 10.26 11.93
N THR A 350 -18.16 11.51 11.44
CA THR A 350 -18.65 11.81 10.08
C THR A 350 -17.78 11.19 8.99
N HIS A 351 -16.46 11.20 9.17
CA HIS A 351 -15.52 10.58 8.24
C HIS A 351 -15.75 9.07 8.18
N ASN A 352 -15.89 8.42 9.34
CA ASN A 352 -16.07 6.97 9.41
C ASN A 352 -17.41 6.53 8.82
N ILE A 353 -18.51 7.26 9.07
CA ILE A 353 -19.81 7.00 8.45
C ILE A 353 -19.69 7.14 6.94
N HIS A 354 -19.13 8.25 6.44
CA HIS A 354 -19.05 8.48 5.00
C HIS A 354 -18.19 7.43 4.29
N LYS A 355 -17.03 7.08 4.88
CA LYS A 355 -16.20 5.95 4.42
C LYS A 355 -16.99 4.64 4.38
N ALA A 356 -17.78 4.34 5.41
CA ALA A 356 -18.59 3.12 5.48
C ALA A 356 -19.70 3.08 4.43
N LEU A 357 -20.36 4.22 4.18
CA LEU A 357 -21.37 4.37 3.14
C LEU A 357 -20.78 4.07 1.75
N ILE A 358 -19.68 4.75 1.40
CA ILE A 358 -19.02 4.55 0.11
C ILE A 358 -18.56 3.09 -0.05
N GLU A 359 -17.97 2.49 0.99
CA GLU A 359 -17.54 1.09 0.97
C GLU A 359 -18.72 0.13 0.72
N SER A 360 -19.83 0.30 1.44
CA SER A 360 -21.01 -0.55 1.28
C SER A 360 -21.70 -0.34 -0.07
N LEU A 361 -21.74 0.89 -0.57
CA LEU A 361 -22.32 1.22 -1.87
C LEU A 361 -21.50 0.61 -3.01
N LEU A 362 -20.18 0.82 -2.98
CA LEU A 362 -19.28 0.26 -3.99
C LEU A 362 -19.28 -1.27 -3.95
N ALA A 363 -19.34 -1.89 -2.77
CA ALA A 363 -19.48 -3.34 -2.68
C ALA A 363 -20.71 -3.87 -3.41
N LYS A 364 -21.89 -3.26 -3.19
CA LYS A 364 -23.14 -3.64 -3.87
C LYS A 364 -23.07 -3.37 -5.38
N THR A 365 -22.68 -2.17 -5.78
CA THR A 365 -22.67 -1.75 -7.19
C THR A 365 -21.60 -2.46 -8.04
N VAL A 366 -20.45 -2.83 -7.46
CA VAL A 366 -19.42 -3.63 -8.16
C VAL A 366 -19.89 -5.06 -8.38
N GLU A 367 -20.65 -5.65 -7.45
CA GLU A 367 -21.25 -6.98 -7.64
C GLU A 367 -22.31 -6.98 -8.74
N GLU A 368 -23.10 -5.90 -8.82
CA GLU A 368 -24.14 -5.71 -9.84
C GLU A 368 -23.61 -5.16 -11.18
N ASN A 369 -22.32 -4.82 -11.26
CA ASN A 369 -21.70 -4.09 -12.38
C ASN A 369 -22.44 -2.78 -12.76
N SER A 370 -22.97 -2.09 -11.76
CA SER A 370 -23.78 -0.87 -11.88
C SER A 370 -23.07 0.38 -11.31
N VAL A 371 -21.73 0.33 -11.20
CA VAL A 371 -20.92 1.43 -10.64
C VAL A 371 -21.13 2.71 -11.45
N ARG A 372 -21.47 3.80 -10.76
CA ARG A 372 -21.63 5.13 -11.37
C ARG A 372 -20.26 5.68 -11.76
N LEU A 373 -20.12 6.06 -13.03
CA LEU A 373 -18.86 6.52 -13.61
C LEU A 373 -18.87 8.05 -13.77
N ARG A 374 -17.70 8.66 -13.58
CA ARG A 374 -17.42 10.07 -13.89
C ARG A 374 -16.37 10.12 -14.99
N GLU A 375 -16.79 10.43 -16.20
CA GLU A 375 -15.88 10.68 -17.32
C GLU A 375 -15.10 11.97 -17.09
N GLN A 376 -13.81 11.95 -17.42
CA GLN A 376 -12.95 13.11 -17.31
C GLN A 376 -12.93 13.84 -18.65
N GLU A 377 -13.21 15.15 -18.63
CA GLU A 377 -13.11 16.00 -19.83
C GLU A 377 -11.68 16.00 -20.40
N VAL A 378 -10.69 15.94 -19.51
CA VAL A 378 -9.27 15.80 -19.84
C VAL A 378 -8.74 14.54 -19.15
N PRO A 379 -8.22 13.56 -19.90
CA PRO A 379 -7.66 12.34 -19.32
C PRO A 379 -6.54 12.65 -18.33
N LEU A 380 -6.61 12.05 -17.14
CA LEU A 380 -5.57 12.20 -16.12
C LEU A 380 -4.40 11.29 -16.47
N LEU A 381 -3.20 11.87 -16.57
CA LEU A 381 -1.97 11.10 -16.78
C LEU A 381 -1.38 10.71 -15.42
N LEU A 382 -1.29 9.41 -15.19
CA LEU A 382 -0.70 8.83 -13.99
C LEU A 382 0.66 8.22 -14.34
N GLU A 383 1.73 8.85 -13.85
CA GLU A 383 3.09 8.30 -13.96
C GLU A 383 3.38 7.35 -12.79
N MET A 384 3.88 6.16 -13.13
CA MET A 384 4.13 5.09 -12.18
C MET A 384 5.53 4.50 -12.35
N LYS A 385 6.05 3.91 -11.28
CA LYS A 385 7.28 3.11 -11.38
C LYS A 385 6.99 1.87 -12.23
N ALA A 386 8.00 1.39 -12.96
CA ALA A 386 7.84 0.20 -13.83
C ALA A 386 7.29 -1.05 -13.11
N GLN A 387 7.54 -1.19 -11.80
CA GLN A 387 7.01 -2.30 -11.00
C GLN A 387 5.51 -2.13 -10.70
N ASP A 388 5.07 -0.89 -10.51
CA ASP A 388 3.70 -0.53 -10.13
C ASP A 388 2.79 -0.60 -11.36
N ALA A 389 3.30 -0.17 -12.51
CA ALA A 389 2.63 -0.28 -13.81
C ALA A 389 2.18 -1.71 -14.13
N LEU A 390 3.07 -2.70 -13.90
CA LEU A 390 2.75 -4.11 -14.13
C LEU A 390 1.65 -4.65 -13.21
N ILE A 391 1.58 -4.16 -11.96
CA ILE A 391 0.55 -4.56 -11.01
C ILE A 391 -0.81 -4.03 -11.48
N LEU A 392 -0.86 -2.79 -11.97
CA LEU A 392 -2.09 -2.23 -12.54
C LEU A 392 -2.52 -2.96 -13.82
N GLU A 393 -1.59 -3.27 -14.72
CA GLU A 393 -1.90 -4.07 -15.91
C GLU A 393 -2.47 -5.44 -15.56
N LEU A 394 -1.89 -6.12 -14.56
CA LEU A 394 -2.36 -7.44 -14.12
C LEU A 394 -3.80 -7.39 -13.58
N HIS A 395 -4.17 -6.31 -12.90
CA HIS A 395 -5.49 -6.14 -12.27
C HIS A 395 -6.42 -5.21 -13.05
N GLN A 396 -6.13 -4.92 -14.33
CA GLN A 396 -6.93 -4.01 -15.15
C GLN A 396 -8.41 -4.42 -15.24
N LYS A 397 -8.69 -5.73 -15.27
CA LYS A 397 -10.06 -6.25 -15.27
C LYS A 397 -10.83 -5.86 -13.99
N LEU A 398 -10.21 -5.97 -12.82
CA LEU A 398 -10.81 -5.62 -11.54
C LEU A 398 -10.99 -4.10 -11.41
N LEU A 399 -10.01 -3.34 -11.90
CA LEU A 399 -10.07 -1.88 -11.95
C LEU A 399 -11.25 -1.40 -12.82
N LYS A 400 -11.44 -2.01 -13.99
CA LYS A 400 -12.59 -1.74 -14.87
C LYS A 400 -13.93 -2.06 -14.21
N GLN A 401 -14.04 -3.20 -13.52
CA GLN A 401 -15.25 -3.55 -12.75
C GLN A 401 -15.53 -2.56 -11.62
N SER A 402 -14.49 -1.96 -11.06
CA SER A 402 -14.59 -0.98 -9.97
C SER A 402 -14.78 0.44 -10.46
N GLY A 403 -14.96 0.66 -11.77
CA GLY A 403 -15.26 1.95 -12.37
C GLY A 403 -14.05 2.77 -12.85
N PHE A 404 -12.85 2.19 -12.90
CA PHE A 404 -11.68 2.84 -13.49
C PHE A 404 -11.44 2.39 -14.92
N GLN A 405 -11.35 3.33 -15.85
CA GLN A 405 -10.86 3.06 -17.21
C GLN A 405 -9.44 3.60 -17.38
N LEU A 406 -8.48 2.67 -17.33
CA LEU A 406 -7.07 2.95 -17.57
C LEU A 406 -6.64 2.38 -18.91
N ASP A 407 -5.98 3.22 -19.70
CA ASP A 407 -5.30 2.87 -20.93
C ASP A 407 -3.80 3.15 -20.78
N SER A 408 -2.94 2.23 -21.24
CA SER A 408 -1.49 2.42 -21.17
C SER A 408 -1.04 3.46 -22.19
N PHE A 409 -0.42 4.53 -21.71
CA PHE A 409 0.12 5.65 -22.47
C PHE A 409 1.65 5.70 -22.34
N GLY A 410 2.34 4.61 -22.67
CA GLY A 410 3.81 4.58 -22.72
C GLY A 410 4.50 3.82 -21.58
N GLY A 411 4.00 2.65 -21.18
CA GLY A 411 4.70 1.65 -20.36
C GLY A 411 4.84 1.97 -18.86
N THR A 412 5.12 3.21 -18.52
CA THR A 412 5.14 3.72 -17.13
C THR A 412 4.03 4.72 -16.86
N THR A 413 3.35 5.20 -17.90
CA THR A 413 2.31 6.22 -17.80
C THR A 413 0.96 5.63 -18.24
N PHE A 414 -0.09 5.88 -17.46
CA PHE A 414 -1.46 5.47 -17.76
C PHE A 414 -2.33 6.70 -17.95
N SER A 415 -3.17 6.70 -18.98
CA SER A 415 -4.23 7.68 -19.14
C SER A 415 -5.51 7.14 -18.51
N ILE A 416 -6.09 7.91 -17.60
CA ILE A 416 -7.34 7.58 -16.92
C ILE A 416 -8.45 8.46 -17.52
N SER A 417 -9.38 7.82 -18.22
CA SER A 417 -10.51 8.49 -18.86
C SER A 417 -11.76 8.52 -17.97
N THR A 418 -11.93 7.52 -17.10
CA THR A 418 -13.09 7.43 -16.20
C THR A 418 -12.70 7.03 -14.78
N LEU A 419 -13.43 7.58 -13.80
CA LEU A 419 -13.27 7.33 -12.37
C LEU A 419 -14.60 6.85 -11.76
N PRO A 420 -14.57 6.02 -10.71
CA PRO A 420 -15.77 5.69 -9.96
C PRO A 420 -16.23 6.89 -9.13
N PHE A 421 -17.52 7.21 -9.18
CA PHE A 421 -18.12 8.19 -8.29
C PHE A 421 -18.27 7.60 -6.87
N PRO A 422 -17.99 8.34 -5.78
CA PRO A 422 -17.71 9.78 -5.67
C PRO A 422 -16.21 10.18 -5.63
N LEU A 423 -15.28 9.36 -6.15
CA LEU A 423 -13.85 9.64 -6.01
C LEU A 423 -13.45 10.96 -6.70
N PRO A 424 -12.81 11.90 -5.97
CA PRO A 424 -12.27 13.12 -6.58
C PRO A 424 -10.99 12.84 -7.38
N LYS A 425 -10.82 13.58 -8.49
CA LYS A 425 -9.67 13.42 -9.40
C LYS A 425 -8.31 13.59 -8.70
N GLU A 426 -8.23 14.49 -7.73
CA GLU A 426 -7.00 14.82 -6.99
C GLU A 426 -6.50 13.68 -6.10
N LYS A 427 -7.42 12.86 -5.58
CA LYS A 427 -7.08 11.74 -4.68
C LYS A 427 -6.87 10.43 -5.44
N CYS A 428 -7.04 10.43 -6.76
CA CYS A 428 -6.90 9.26 -7.62
C CYS A 428 -5.50 8.61 -7.53
N GLU A 429 -4.44 9.42 -7.59
CA GLU A 429 -3.07 8.92 -7.47
C GLU A 429 -2.83 8.21 -6.12
N ASN A 430 -3.39 8.73 -5.04
CA ASN A 430 -3.27 8.15 -3.70
C ASN A 430 -3.97 6.80 -3.60
N VAL A 431 -5.13 6.64 -4.24
CA VAL A 431 -5.83 5.35 -4.33
C VAL A 431 -4.93 4.29 -4.97
N PHE A 432 -4.30 4.61 -6.10
CA PHE A 432 -3.41 3.65 -6.77
C PHE A 432 -2.16 3.34 -5.95
N LYS A 433 -1.54 4.34 -5.30
CA LYS A 433 -0.40 4.11 -4.41
C LYS A 433 -0.74 3.17 -3.25
N ASP A 434 -1.89 3.38 -2.60
CA ASP A 434 -2.32 2.54 -1.48
C ASP A 434 -2.76 1.13 -1.94
N PHE A 435 -3.52 1.05 -3.04
CA PHE A 435 -3.90 -0.21 -3.66
C PHE A 435 -2.69 -1.06 -4.03
N ILE A 436 -1.69 -0.47 -4.70
CA ILE A 436 -0.47 -1.17 -5.11
C ILE A 436 0.33 -1.63 -3.90
N SER A 437 0.41 -0.82 -2.84
CA SER A 437 1.03 -1.20 -1.56
C SER A 437 0.33 -2.42 -0.94
N ARG A 438 -1.01 -2.47 -0.95
CA ARG A 438 -1.81 -3.60 -0.42
C ARG A 438 -1.69 -4.85 -1.27
N VAL A 439 -1.92 -4.76 -2.58
CA VAL A 439 -1.76 -5.88 -3.52
C VAL A 439 -0.34 -6.43 -3.47
N SER A 440 0.65 -5.57 -3.27
CA SER A 440 2.02 -5.97 -3.09
C SER A 440 2.29 -6.78 -1.82
N ALA A 441 1.44 -6.67 -0.81
CA ALA A 441 1.50 -7.42 0.44
C ALA A 441 0.88 -8.81 0.31
N PHE A 442 -0.12 -8.97 -0.55
CA PHE A 442 -0.63 -10.29 -0.91
C PHE A 442 0.44 -11.09 -1.64
N GLY A 443 0.78 -12.27 -1.09
CA GLY A 443 1.64 -13.22 -1.80
C GLY A 443 0.98 -13.74 -3.08
N LYS A 444 1.66 -14.67 -3.78
CA LYS A 444 1.25 -15.30 -5.07
C LYS A 444 -0.13 -16.03 -5.06
N ARG A 445 -0.98 -15.85 -4.04
CA ARG A 445 -2.24 -16.59 -3.80
C ARG A 445 -3.44 -15.70 -3.43
N ALA A 446 -3.38 -14.37 -3.55
CA ALA A 446 -4.58 -13.56 -3.32
C ALA A 446 -5.70 -13.94 -4.28
N HIS A 447 -6.91 -14.07 -3.73
CA HIS A 447 -8.11 -14.29 -4.51
C HIS A 447 -8.63 -12.96 -5.07
N ASP A 448 -9.19 -12.97 -6.28
CA ASP A 448 -9.72 -11.76 -6.93
C ASP A 448 -10.75 -11.03 -6.06
N ALA A 449 -11.51 -11.76 -5.23
CA ALA A 449 -12.48 -11.19 -4.30
C ALA A 449 -11.82 -10.39 -3.16
N GLU A 450 -10.68 -10.83 -2.64
CA GLU A 450 -9.94 -10.12 -1.59
C GLU A 450 -9.34 -8.83 -2.14
N ILE A 451 -8.73 -8.91 -3.33
CA ILE A 451 -8.16 -7.76 -4.03
C ILE A 451 -9.24 -6.73 -4.35
N ARG A 452 -10.41 -7.18 -4.79
CA ARG A 452 -11.58 -6.32 -5.02
C ARG A 452 -12.01 -5.61 -3.74
N LYS A 453 -12.12 -6.35 -2.64
CA LYS A 453 -12.48 -5.77 -1.34
C LYS A 453 -11.48 -4.70 -0.91
N ASP A 454 -10.18 -4.95 -1.03
CA ASP A 454 -9.14 -3.97 -0.71
C ASP A 454 -9.18 -2.75 -1.61
N LEU A 455 -9.43 -2.92 -2.91
CA LEU A 455 -9.59 -1.82 -3.84
C LEU A 455 -10.76 -0.91 -3.42
N ILE A 456 -11.91 -1.49 -3.10
CA ILE A 456 -13.08 -0.76 -2.61
C ILE A 456 -12.74 0.01 -1.32
N GLN A 457 -12.02 -0.62 -0.39
CA GLN A 457 -11.57 0.04 0.84
C GLN A 457 -10.61 1.21 0.58
N CYS A 458 -9.71 1.08 -0.40
CA CYS A 458 -8.83 2.18 -0.82
C CYS A 458 -9.63 3.33 -1.44
N ILE A 459 -10.56 3.04 -2.34
CA ILE A 459 -11.43 4.07 -2.94
C ILE A 459 -12.22 4.77 -1.82
N ALA A 460 -12.89 4.03 -0.94
CA ALA A 460 -13.70 4.59 0.13
C ALA A 460 -12.91 5.46 1.10
N ARG A 461 -11.67 5.05 1.46
CA ARG A 461 -10.78 5.85 2.32
C ARG A 461 -10.43 7.21 1.72
N HIS A 462 -10.17 7.24 0.41
CA HIS A 462 -9.75 8.46 -0.27
C HIS A 462 -10.93 9.30 -0.78
N ALA A 463 -12.08 8.70 -1.04
CA ALA A 463 -13.28 9.40 -1.46
C ALA A 463 -14.06 10.03 -0.28
N ALA A 464 -13.88 9.51 0.94
CA ALA A 464 -14.48 10.10 2.13
C ALA A 464 -13.95 11.53 2.40
N PHE A 465 -14.76 12.32 3.11
CA PHE A 465 -14.40 13.67 3.53
C PHE A 465 -13.17 13.67 4.44
N ASP A 466 -12.36 14.72 4.39
CA ASP A 466 -11.24 14.83 5.31
C ASP A 466 -11.75 15.12 6.74
N ASN A 467 -10.96 14.74 7.75
CA ASN A 467 -11.33 15.01 9.14
C ASN A 467 -11.43 16.52 9.37
N GLY A 468 -12.59 17.00 9.81
CA GLY A 468 -12.81 18.43 10.08
C GLY A 468 -13.45 19.20 8.95
N SER A 469 -13.88 18.56 7.86
CA SER A 469 -14.66 19.24 6.81
C SER A 469 -15.90 19.92 7.39
N SER A 470 -16.08 21.20 7.08
CA SER A 470 -17.28 21.95 7.47
C SER A 470 -18.47 21.45 6.65
N LEU A 471 -19.38 20.70 7.30
CA LEU A 471 -20.61 20.20 6.69
C LEU A 471 -21.80 21.01 7.21
N ASN A 472 -22.66 21.48 6.31
CA ASN A 472 -23.91 22.14 6.69
C ASN A 472 -24.94 21.13 7.21
N LEU A 473 -25.98 21.62 7.89
CA LEU A 473 -27.01 20.78 8.50
C LEU A 473 -27.71 19.88 7.45
N ARG A 474 -27.89 20.38 6.23
CA ARG A 474 -28.48 19.62 5.12
C ARG A 474 -27.59 18.43 4.71
N ALA A 475 -26.29 18.63 4.55
CA ALA A 475 -25.32 17.60 4.25
C ALA A 475 -25.26 16.54 5.35
N LEU A 476 -25.34 16.96 6.62
CA LEU A 476 -25.39 16.03 7.76
C LEU A 476 -26.69 15.21 7.75
N ASN A 477 -27.85 15.84 7.54
CA ASN A 477 -29.13 15.11 7.42
C ASN A 477 -29.05 14.08 6.31
N LEU A 478 -28.49 14.46 5.16
CA LEU A 478 -28.36 13.57 4.03
C LEU A 478 -27.42 12.40 4.33
N LEU A 479 -26.28 12.63 4.97
CA LEU A 479 -25.34 11.59 5.39
C LEU A 479 -26.01 10.55 6.30
N ILE A 480 -26.76 11.01 7.31
CA ILE A 480 -27.41 10.12 8.27
C ILE A 480 -28.60 9.38 7.65
N ALA A 481 -29.38 10.05 6.82
CA ALA A 481 -30.48 9.42 6.11
C ALA A 481 -29.99 8.28 5.18
N GLN A 482 -28.84 8.48 4.54
CA GLN A 482 -28.19 7.42 3.75
C GLN A 482 -27.64 6.28 4.62
N MET A 483 -27.14 6.59 5.82
CA MET A 483 -26.69 5.58 6.79
C MET A 483 -27.84 4.67 7.22
N GLU A 484 -29.03 5.23 7.45
CA GLU A 484 -30.23 4.46 7.74
C GLU A 484 -30.67 3.60 6.54
N GLN A 485 -30.66 4.17 5.33
CA GLN A 485 -31.05 3.46 4.11
C GLN A 485 -30.16 2.23 3.81
N LEU A 486 -28.87 2.30 4.14
CA LEU A 486 -27.94 1.17 4.00
C LEU A 486 -27.86 0.27 5.24
N GLU A 487 -28.62 0.56 6.29
CA GLU A 487 -28.66 -0.18 7.56
C GLU A 487 -27.26 -0.45 8.13
N LEU A 488 -26.41 0.59 8.18
CA LEU A 488 -25.02 0.43 8.61
C LEU A 488 -24.93 0.06 10.10
N PRO A 489 -24.21 -1.04 10.46
CA PRO A 489 -24.09 -1.46 11.85
C PRO A 489 -23.23 -0.50 12.68
N PRO A 490 -23.42 -0.43 14.00
CA PRO A 490 -22.63 0.44 14.88
C PRO A 490 -21.14 0.07 14.95
N LEU A 491 -20.81 -1.20 14.65
CA LEU A 491 -19.43 -1.71 14.61
C LEU A 491 -19.14 -2.33 13.24
N LYS A 492 -18.03 -1.93 12.61
CA LYS A 492 -17.51 -2.62 11.41
C LYS A 492 -16.89 -3.97 11.77
N ALA A 493 -16.81 -4.85 10.77
CA ALA A 493 -16.16 -6.16 10.87
C ALA A 493 -14.67 -6.11 11.31
N GLU A 494 -14.01 -4.97 11.11
CA GLU A 494 -12.60 -4.73 11.48
C GLU A 494 -12.44 -4.15 12.91
N GLY A 495 -13.55 -3.97 13.64
CA GLY A 495 -13.57 -3.44 15.01
C GLY A 495 -13.63 -1.91 15.09
N GLU A 496 -13.66 -1.20 13.96
CA GLU A 496 -13.89 0.24 13.92
C GLU A 496 -15.35 0.56 14.30
N ARG A 497 -15.56 1.40 15.32
CA ARG A 497 -16.89 1.84 15.75
C ARG A 497 -17.33 3.04 14.91
N LEU A 498 -18.48 2.91 14.24
CA LEU A 498 -19.06 3.99 13.42
C LEU A 498 -19.82 4.98 14.28
N TRP A 499 -20.66 4.45 15.17
CA TRP A 499 -21.46 5.20 16.11
C TRP A 499 -21.71 4.38 17.36
N PHE A 500 -22.03 5.05 18.45
CA PHE A 500 -22.52 4.42 19.67
C PHE A 500 -23.67 5.23 20.25
N MET A 501 -24.45 4.58 21.09
CA MET A 501 -25.57 5.20 21.78
C MET A 501 -25.29 5.23 23.28
N ILE A 502 -25.60 6.36 23.89
CA ILE A 502 -25.65 6.54 25.34
C ILE A 502 -27.14 6.51 25.72
N PRO A 503 -27.60 5.49 26.48
CA PRO A 503 -28.99 5.39 26.89
C PRO A 503 -29.41 6.60 27.73
N GLN A 504 -30.67 7.01 27.62
CA GLN A 504 -31.19 8.15 28.37
C GLN A 504 -31.03 7.97 29.90
N GLU A 505 -31.18 6.75 30.40
CA GLU A 505 -30.99 6.40 31.81
C GLU A 505 -29.58 6.71 32.32
N GLU A 506 -28.55 6.45 31.51
CA GLU A 506 -27.16 6.71 31.87
C GLU A 506 -26.87 8.22 31.93
N ILE A 507 -27.46 8.99 31.00
CA ILE A 507 -27.36 10.45 31.01
C ILE A 507 -28.00 11.02 32.27
N PHE A 508 -29.22 10.57 32.60
CA PHE A 508 -29.91 11.01 33.82
C PHE A 508 -29.16 10.64 35.09
N LYS A 509 -28.54 9.45 35.14
CA LYS A 509 -27.73 9.03 36.28
C LYS A 509 -26.55 9.97 36.51
N ARG A 510 -25.83 10.34 35.44
CA ARG A 510 -24.66 11.25 35.53
C ARG A 510 -25.02 12.71 35.84
N LEU A 511 -26.28 13.11 35.71
CA LEU A 511 -26.77 14.44 36.07
C LEU A 511 -27.34 14.51 37.49
N LYS A 512 -27.62 13.37 38.12
CA LYS A 512 -28.17 13.29 39.48
C LYS A 512 -27.09 13.16 40.58
N ASP A 513 -25.87 12.82 40.18
CA ASP A 513 -24.65 12.95 41.00
C ASP A 513 -24.01 14.32 40.78
#